data_AF-R8BF84-F1
#
_entry.id   AF-R8BF84-F1
#
_cell.length_a   1.000
_cell.length_b   1.000
_cell.length_c   1.000
_cell.angle_alpha   90.00
_cell.angle_beta   90.00
_cell.angle_gamma   90.00
#
_symmetry.space_group_name_H-M   'P 1'
#
loop_
_entity.id
_entity.type
_entity.pdbx_description
1 polymer ?
#
loop_
_entity_poly.entity_id
_entity_poly.type
_entity_poly.pdbx_seq_one_letter_code
_entity_poly.pdbx_strand_id
1 'polypeptide(L)'
;MHHTYASMGSSPDLVAHSFGTGAGQMVESPIQEEHNDHQDEYYSDDFEEPDPGMLPPTASTYNYREKPLPKPPSIAELKADLKSALDAASQAVNDVKGNKSLPPPPDATEEQADAQVGTPGWYEIQGMHILDVMTLAIRAAKVYYTSHEHPDRLDAIKSEKEIRSELLAVMDVLKRMASRLFTGGIRDDELKAMEAWISGLYQMLKKEEDLEAAEKAERSSWTWVRDEDWPAGTEIQREYAFLLSMLDGDTTSAPAPDGSTMKVEPLPEWTPIDRSASLDAQSVPTPFLKSLQNGLRLVQLHNAAVRKSKRRFGAIGPFHTDTQKPYRCADNLRYWLKAAELRWEVLLRVDALGVVYNSKPDVWLDLEDAVLKWCRKVREEITSEIQG
;
A
#
# COMPACT_ATOMS: atom_id res chain seq x y z
N MET A 1 39.18 -13.25 48.29
CA MET A 1 38.87 -13.49 46.87
C MET A 1 37.49 -12.93 46.60
N HIS A 2 37.38 -12.10 45.57
CA HIS A 2 36.27 -11.19 45.30
C HIS A 2 34.93 -11.89 45.02
N HIS A 3 33.85 -11.37 45.61
CA HIS A 3 32.48 -11.53 45.11
C HIS A 3 31.94 -10.15 44.70
N THR A 4 31.59 -10.03 43.42
CA THR A 4 31.01 -8.84 42.79
C THR A 4 29.50 -8.88 42.96
N TYR A 5 28.95 -7.85 43.61
CA TYR A 5 27.51 -7.57 43.73
C TYR A 5 27.14 -6.55 42.65
N ALA A 6 26.07 -6.78 41.89
CA ALA A 6 25.55 -5.85 40.91
C ALA A 6 24.04 -5.66 41.08
N SER A 7 23.65 -4.39 41.02
CA SER A 7 22.34 -3.86 40.60
C SER A 7 21.13 -4.10 41.52
N MET A 8 20.81 -3.08 42.33
CA MET A 8 19.46 -2.81 42.81
C MET A 8 19.02 -1.48 42.20
N GLY A 9 17.93 -1.54 41.43
CA GLY A 9 17.31 -0.38 40.80
C GLY A 9 16.60 0.53 41.79
N SER A 10 16.55 1.81 41.45
CA SER A 10 15.84 2.84 42.20
C SER A 10 14.80 3.49 41.28
N SER A 11 13.51 3.29 41.60
CA SER A 11 12.42 4.18 41.18
C SER A 11 12.48 5.49 41.95
N PRO A 12 11.82 6.55 41.46
CA PRO A 12 10.85 7.21 42.34
C PRO A 12 9.56 7.71 41.67
N ASP A 13 8.63 8.00 42.57
CA ASP A 13 7.20 8.25 42.47
C ASP A 13 6.71 9.52 41.75
N LEU A 14 5.45 9.41 41.35
CA LEU A 14 4.49 10.45 40.97
C LEU A 14 4.22 11.42 42.13
N VAL A 15 4.42 12.72 41.92
CA VAL A 15 3.76 13.78 42.71
C VAL A 15 3.28 14.89 41.78
N ALA A 16 1.97 15.11 41.81
CA ALA A 16 1.28 16.25 41.21
C ALA A 16 1.48 17.49 42.09
N HIS A 17 1.85 18.63 41.51
CA HIS A 17 1.57 19.94 42.11
C HIS A 17 1.24 21.01 41.07
N SER A 18 0.19 21.72 41.42
CA SER A 18 -0.53 22.80 40.74
C SER A 18 0.20 24.15 40.86
N PHE A 19 0.16 24.92 39.77
CA PHE A 19 0.18 26.39 39.61
C PHE A 19 1.01 27.29 40.56
N GLY A 20 1.87 28.13 39.96
CA GLY A 20 2.15 29.48 40.51
C GLY A 20 3.52 30.08 40.18
N THR A 21 3.52 30.99 39.19
CA THR A 21 4.40 32.18 39.05
C THR A 21 5.92 32.02 38.86
N GLY A 22 6.42 32.55 37.72
CA GLY A 22 7.77 33.12 37.63
C GLY A 22 8.65 32.64 36.48
N ALA A 23 8.53 33.32 35.33
CA ALA A 23 9.57 33.58 34.32
C ALA A 23 10.42 32.41 33.79
N GLY A 24 10.22 32.07 32.51
CA GLY A 24 11.27 31.50 31.65
C GLY A 24 10.80 30.46 30.64
N GLN A 25 10.75 30.87 29.37
CA GLN A 25 10.69 30.03 28.16
C GLN A 25 9.43 29.20 27.91
N MET A 26 8.40 29.85 27.35
CA MET A 26 7.50 29.18 26.41
C MET A 26 8.01 29.44 24.98
N VAL A 27 8.10 28.36 24.21
CA VAL A 27 8.53 28.35 22.81
C VAL A 27 7.37 28.86 21.96
N GLU A 28 7.58 30.01 21.34
CA GLU A 28 6.65 30.70 20.46
C GLU A 28 6.64 30.00 19.08
N SER A 29 5.45 29.71 18.54
CA SER A 29 5.28 29.14 17.20
C SER A 29 5.50 30.23 16.14
N PRO A 30 6.39 30.04 15.14
CA PRO A 30 6.60 31.04 14.11
C PRO A 30 5.56 30.91 13.00
N ILE A 31 4.54 31.77 13.04
CA ILE A 31 3.76 32.16 11.87
C ILE A 31 3.43 33.64 12.03
N GLN A 32 4.29 34.53 11.53
CA GLN A 32 3.95 35.64 10.63
C GLN A 32 5.19 36.52 10.35
N GLU A 33 5.57 36.60 9.07
CA GLU A 33 6.11 37.76 8.32
C GLU A 33 7.34 38.57 8.78
N GLU A 34 8.39 38.58 7.94
CA GLU A 34 9.15 39.80 7.64
C GLU A 34 8.57 40.45 6.37
N HIS A 35 8.06 41.65 6.56
CA HIS A 35 7.61 42.63 5.58
C HIS A 35 8.79 43.59 5.27
N ASN A 36 9.00 43.93 4.00
CA ASN A 36 9.41 45.25 3.48
C ASN A 36 9.50 45.13 1.94
N ASP A 37 8.94 45.99 1.10
CA ASP A 37 8.50 47.36 1.24
C ASP A 37 7.47 47.68 0.12
N HIS A 38 6.56 48.63 0.40
CA HIS A 38 5.74 49.42 -0.54
C HIS A 38 4.39 48.85 -1.02
N GLN A 39 3.35 49.01 -0.20
CA GLN A 39 2.09 49.66 -0.61
C GLN A 39 1.17 49.85 0.63
N ASP A 40 1.46 50.90 1.40
CA ASP A 40 0.55 51.46 2.40
C ASP A 40 -0.55 52.27 1.70
N GLU A 41 -1.73 51.68 1.50
CA GLU A 41 -3.00 52.40 1.31
C GLU A 41 -4.11 51.36 1.22
N TYR A 42 -4.76 50.98 2.33
CA TYR A 42 -6.19 50.55 2.36
C TYR A 42 -6.68 50.06 3.75
N TYR A 43 -6.25 50.65 4.85
CA TYR A 43 -6.91 50.41 6.15
C TYR A 43 -7.01 51.70 6.96
N SER A 44 -7.93 52.56 6.54
CA SER A 44 -8.53 53.60 7.37
C SER A 44 -9.83 54.06 6.73
N ASP A 45 -10.89 53.27 6.88
CA ASP A 45 -12.23 53.86 6.98
C ASP A 45 -13.17 52.98 7.79
N ASP A 46 -14.01 53.64 8.58
CA ASP A 46 -15.22 53.16 9.26
C ASP A 46 -15.11 52.21 10.46
N PHE A 47 -14.66 52.78 11.58
CA PHE A 47 -15.36 52.60 12.85
C PHE A 47 -16.48 53.66 12.95
N GLU A 48 -17.46 53.62 12.04
CA GLU A 48 -18.74 54.31 12.24
C GLU A 48 -19.60 53.48 13.20
N GLU A 49 -20.09 54.13 14.26
CA GLU A 49 -21.11 53.56 15.16
C GLU A 49 -22.27 52.98 14.33
N PRO A 50 -22.79 51.78 14.68
CA PRO A 50 -23.83 51.16 13.89
C PRO A 50 -25.11 52.01 13.96
N ASP A 51 -25.52 52.56 12.82
CA ASP A 51 -26.82 53.21 12.66
C ASP A 51 -27.93 52.27 13.18
N PRO A 52 -28.72 52.66 14.20
CA PRO A 52 -29.74 51.81 14.81
C PRO A 52 -30.90 51.45 13.87
N GLY A 53 -30.86 51.90 12.61
CA GLY A 53 -31.77 51.51 11.53
C GLY A 53 -31.29 50.37 10.61
N MET A 54 -30.06 49.87 10.73
CA MET A 54 -29.59 48.77 9.89
C MET A 54 -30.14 47.43 10.36
N LEU A 55 -31.10 46.89 9.61
CA LEU A 55 -31.51 45.50 9.72
C LEU A 55 -30.27 44.60 9.54
N PRO A 56 -30.06 43.57 10.37
CA PRO A 56 -28.95 42.66 10.19
C PRO A 56 -29.02 42.08 8.78
N PRO A 57 -27.88 41.93 8.08
CA PRO A 57 -27.87 41.46 6.70
C PRO A 57 -28.71 40.20 6.63
N THR A 58 -29.83 40.27 5.90
CA THR A 58 -30.77 39.17 5.75
C THR A 58 -29.98 37.96 5.29
N ALA A 59 -30.19 36.82 5.95
CA ALA A 59 -29.42 35.57 5.87
C ALA A 59 -29.37 34.88 4.49
N SER A 60 -29.48 35.60 3.37
CA SER A 60 -29.51 35.08 2.00
C SER A 60 -28.28 35.42 1.15
N THR A 61 -27.24 36.06 1.70
CA THR A 61 -26.00 36.34 0.96
C THR A 61 -24.90 35.26 1.09
N TYR A 62 -25.01 34.35 2.06
CA TYR A 62 -24.13 33.18 2.14
C TYR A 62 -24.70 32.00 1.34
N ASN A 63 -24.92 32.20 0.04
CA ASN A 63 -24.91 31.07 -0.89
C ASN A 63 -23.46 30.64 -1.09
N TYR A 64 -22.92 29.88 -0.13
CA TYR A 64 -21.65 29.16 -0.30
C TYR A 64 -21.84 28.15 -1.43
N ARG A 65 -21.55 28.58 -2.66
CA ARG A 65 -21.43 27.68 -3.80
C ARG A 65 -20.09 26.99 -3.63
N GLU A 66 -20.10 25.78 -3.09
CA GLU A 66 -18.97 24.87 -3.19
C GLU A 66 -18.56 24.82 -4.66
N LYS A 67 -17.40 25.43 -4.98
CA LYS A 67 -16.81 25.26 -6.30
C LYS A 67 -16.48 23.76 -6.40
N PRO A 68 -17.05 23.02 -7.36
CA PRO A 68 -16.72 21.61 -7.51
C PRO A 68 -15.21 21.49 -7.68
N LEU A 69 -14.53 20.93 -6.70
CA LEU A 69 -13.11 20.62 -6.85
C LEU A 69 -13.00 19.56 -7.95
N PRO A 70 -12.09 19.71 -8.92
CA PRO A 70 -11.84 18.65 -9.86
C PRO A 70 -11.46 17.39 -9.08
N LYS A 71 -11.97 16.24 -9.51
CA LYS A 71 -11.60 14.97 -8.89
C LYS A 71 -10.09 14.81 -8.99
N PRO A 72 -9.42 14.29 -7.95
CA PRO A 72 -8.02 13.93 -8.07
C PRO A 72 -7.84 13.00 -9.28
N PRO A 73 -6.72 13.13 -10.02
CA PRO A 73 -6.45 12.27 -11.16
C PRO A 73 -6.42 10.81 -10.71
N SER A 74 -7.02 9.95 -11.51
CA SER A 74 -7.01 8.50 -11.28
C SER A 74 -5.61 7.94 -11.49
N ILE A 75 -5.31 6.79 -10.88
CA ILE A 75 -4.03 6.11 -11.11
C ILE A 75 -3.77 5.79 -12.59
N ALA A 76 -4.81 5.47 -13.36
CA ALA A 76 -4.68 5.20 -14.79
C ALA A 76 -4.23 6.44 -15.58
N GLU A 77 -4.77 7.61 -15.25
CA GLU A 77 -4.35 8.89 -15.83
C GLU A 77 -2.91 9.22 -15.43
N LEU A 78 -2.55 9.04 -14.16
CA LEU A 78 -1.18 9.26 -13.69
C LEU A 78 -0.16 8.35 -14.38
N LYS A 79 -0.50 7.07 -14.60
CA LYS A 79 0.34 6.12 -15.38
C LYS A 79 0.49 6.57 -16.83
N ALA A 80 -0.61 6.97 -17.47
CA ALA A 80 -0.60 7.43 -18.86
C ALA A 80 0.23 8.70 -19.03
N ASP A 81 0.08 9.68 -18.14
CA ASP A 81 0.83 10.94 -18.15
C ASP A 81 2.34 10.68 -17.95
N LEU A 82 2.70 9.85 -16.97
CA LEU A 82 4.09 9.49 -16.73
C LEU A 82 4.69 8.75 -17.94
N LYS A 83 3.97 7.77 -18.48
CA LYS A 83 4.42 7.01 -19.66
C LYS A 83 4.62 7.91 -20.87
N SER A 84 3.66 8.80 -21.16
CA SER A 84 3.78 9.75 -22.26
C SER A 84 4.97 10.70 -22.09
N ALA A 85 5.24 11.16 -20.86
CA ALA A 85 6.39 12.02 -20.59
C ALA A 85 7.72 11.27 -20.72
N LEU A 86 7.77 10.00 -20.28
CA LEU A 86 8.94 9.14 -20.45
C LEU A 86 9.18 8.75 -21.91
N ASP A 87 8.12 8.55 -22.71
CA ASP A 87 8.22 8.25 -24.14
C ASP A 87 8.84 9.44 -24.87
N ALA A 88 8.36 10.66 -24.60
CA ALA A 88 8.93 11.89 -25.16
C ALA A 88 10.40 12.10 -24.74
N ALA A 89 10.72 11.88 -23.46
CA ALA A 89 12.08 11.98 -22.95
C ALA A 89 13.01 10.91 -23.56
N SER A 90 12.54 9.67 -23.68
CA SER A 90 13.29 8.58 -24.29
C SER A 90 13.58 8.83 -25.77
N GLN A 91 12.57 9.30 -26.51
CA GLN A 91 12.73 9.67 -27.91
C GLN A 91 13.76 10.77 -28.08
N ALA A 92 13.67 11.85 -27.30
CA ALA A 92 14.64 12.94 -27.37
C ALA A 92 16.08 12.48 -27.06
N VAL A 93 16.27 11.62 -26.05
CA VAL A 93 17.59 11.05 -25.72
C VAL A 93 18.11 10.15 -26.86
N ASN A 94 17.24 9.37 -27.50
CA ASN A 94 17.60 8.52 -28.63
C ASN A 94 17.96 9.33 -29.88
N ASP A 95 17.25 10.43 -30.15
CA ASP A 95 17.53 11.31 -31.28
C ASP A 95 18.92 11.95 -31.15
N VAL A 96 19.35 12.29 -29.93
CA VAL A 96 20.72 12.77 -29.66
C VAL A 96 21.77 11.71 -30.03
N LYS A 97 21.53 10.45 -29.71
CA LYS A 97 22.44 9.34 -30.04
C LYS A 97 22.46 9.06 -31.54
N GLY A 98 21.31 9.08 -32.19
CA GLY A 98 21.18 8.89 -33.63
C GLY A 98 21.96 9.94 -34.40
N ASN A 99 21.84 11.21 -33.99
CA ASN A 99 22.54 12.32 -34.62
C ASN A 99 24.06 12.29 -34.39
N LYS A 100 24.54 11.76 -33.25
CA LYS A 100 25.98 11.49 -33.03
C LYS A 100 26.55 10.36 -33.91
N SER A 101 25.69 9.49 -34.46
CA SER A 101 26.10 8.26 -35.14
C SER A 101 26.04 8.35 -36.68
N LEU A 102 25.60 9.48 -37.24
CA LEU A 102 25.55 9.67 -38.68
C LEU A 102 26.98 9.87 -39.25
N PRO A 103 27.42 9.08 -40.24
CA PRO A 103 28.69 9.32 -40.91
C PRO A 103 28.62 10.65 -41.67
N PRO A 104 29.71 11.42 -41.74
CA PRO A 104 29.72 12.65 -42.52
C PRO A 104 29.46 12.35 -44.00
N PRO A 105 28.79 13.26 -44.73
CA PRO A 105 28.53 13.08 -46.16
C PRO A 105 29.87 12.91 -46.91
N PRO A 106 29.90 12.09 -47.98
CA PRO A 106 31.14 11.65 -48.63
C PRO A 106 31.97 12.79 -49.27
N ASP A 107 31.41 14.00 -49.39
CA ASP A 107 32.05 15.19 -49.96
C ASP A 107 32.37 16.29 -48.92
N ALA A 108 32.15 16.06 -47.63
CA ALA A 108 32.57 17.01 -46.60
C ALA A 108 34.05 16.83 -46.28
N THR A 109 34.85 17.91 -46.41
CA THR A 109 36.16 17.98 -45.76
C THR A 109 36.00 17.76 -44.25
N GLU A 110 37.00 17.20 -43.56
CA GLU A 110 36.95 16.94 -42.11
C GLU A 110 36.49 18.19 -41.30
N GLU A 111 36.80 19.39 -41.79
CA GLU A 111 36.36 20.68 -41.22
C GLU A 111 34.88 21.01 -41.47
N GLN A 112 34.25 20.52 -42.54
CA GLN A 112 32.84 20.74 -42.87
C GLN A 112 31.89 19.74 -42.21
N ALA A 113 32.39 18.51 -41.96
CA ALA A 113 31.70 17.51 -41.16
C ALA A 113 31.53 17.95 -39.71
N ASP A 114 32.58 18.51 -39.11
CA ASP A 114 32.54 19.09 -37.76
C ASP A 114 31.74 20.41 -37.72
N ALA A 115 31.72 21.19 -38.81
CA ALA A 115 31.00 22.46 -38.86
C ALA A 115 29.47 22.30 -38.95
N GLN A 116 28.93 21.23 -39.54
CA GLN A 116 27.48 21.00 -39.62
C GLN A 116 26.87 20.40 -38.33
N VAL A 117 27.64 19.59 -37.59
CA VAL A 117 27.21 19.01 -36.30
C VAL A 117 27.57 19.92 -35.13
N GLY A 118 28.56 20.81 -35.31
CA GLY A 118 29.19 21.63 -34.27
C GLY A 118 28.82 23.11 -34.21
N THR A 119 27.78 23.60 -34.91
CA THR A 119 27.37 25.01 -34.70
C THR A 119 26.90 25.21 -33.25
N PRO A 120 27.43 26.22 -32.52
CA PRO A 120 27.10 26.46 -31.10
C PRO A 120 25.59 26.49 -30.81
N GLY A 121 24.79 27.07 -31.72
CA GLY A 121 23.33 27.17 -31.57
C GLY A 121 22.58 25.84 -31.70
N TRP A 122 23.13 24.83 -32.38
CA TRP A 122 22.48 23.51 -32.51
C TRP A 122 22.47 22.76 -31.17
N TYR A 123 23.60 22.75 -30.48
CA TYR A 123 23.71 22.13 -29.15
C TYR A 123 22.84 22.83 -28.11
N GLU A 124 22.67 24.14 -28.21
CA GLU A 124 21.75 24.90 -27.37
C GLU A 124 20.29 24.51 -27.59
N ILE A 125 19.84 24.42 -28.85
CA ILE A 125 18.47 24.00 -29.18
C ILE A 125 18.21 22.57 -28.70
N GLN A 126 19.12 21.65 -28.99
CA GLN A 126 19.02 20.25 -28.56
C GLN A 126 19.04 20.11 -27.03
N GLY A 127 19.94 20.83 -26.36
CA GLY A 127 20.06 20.86 -24.92
C GLY A 127 18.82 21.41 -24.23
N MET A 128 18.23 22.48 -24.78
CA MET A 128 16.99 23.07 -24.29
C MET A 128 15.80 22.12 -24.45
N HIS A 129 15.69 21.45 -25.60
CA HIS A 129 14.65 20.45 -25.82
C HIS A 129 14.73 19.30 -24.81
N ILE A 130 15.93 18.75 -24.59
CA ILE A 130 16.16 17.69 -23.58
C ILE A 130 15.83 18.19 -22.18
N LEU A 131 16.25 19.40 -21.83
CA LEU A 131 15.94 19.98 -20.53
C LEU A 131 14.43 20.06 -20.29
N ASP A 132 13.65 20.49 -21.28
CA ASP A 132 12.19 20.61 -21.18
C ASP A 132 11.52 19.25 -21.01
N VAL A 133 11.75 18.31 -21.93
CA VAL A 133 11.11 16.97 -21.87
C VAL A 133 11.51 16.19 -20.62
N MET A 134 12.77 16.28 -20.18
CA MET A 134 13.22 15.64 -18.95
C MET A 134 12.60 16.29 -17.72
N THR A 135 12.44 17.61 -17.70
CA THR A 135 11.79 18.32 -16.60
C THR A 135 10.30 17.96 -16.51
N LEU A 136 9.62 17.81 -17.65
CA LEU A 136 8.24 17.32 -17.71
C LEU A 136 8.13 15.89 -17.18
N ALA A 137 9.05 14.99 -17.59
CA ALA A 137 9.10 13.62 -17.07
C ALA A 137 9.35 13.58 -15.55
N ILE A 138 10.25 14.41 -15.04
CA ILE A 138 10.52 14.54 -13.59
C ILE A 138 9.27 15.00 -12.85
N ARG A 139 8.54 15.98 -13.41
CA ARG A 139 7.27 16.46 -12.82
C ARG A 139 6.24 15.36 -12.80
N ALA A 140 6.04 14.65 -13.92
CA ALA A 140 5.10 13.55 -14.00
C ALA A 140 5.46 12.44 -13.00
N ALA A 141 6.74 12.09 -12.88
CA ALA A 141 7.22 11.08 -11.93
C ALA A 141 6.99 11.52 -10.47
N LYS A 142 7.22 12.80 -10.15
CA LYS A 142 6.93 13.35 -8.83
C LYS A 142 5.44 13.25 -8.50
N VAL A 143 4.57 13.70 -9.40
CA VAL A 143 3.11 13.66 -9.21
C VAL A 143 2.64 12.22 -9.07
N TYR A 144 3.12 11.31 -9.93
CA TYR A 144 2.85 9.88 -9.86
C TYR A 144 3.15 9.31 -8.47
N TYR A 145 4.34 9.60 -7.94
CA TYR A 145 4.77 9.13 -6.63
C TYR A 145 3.95 9.73 -5.48
N THR A 146 3.74 11.05 -5.48
CA THR A 146 3.08 11.74 -4.36
C THR A 146 1.56 11.57 -4.32
N SER A 147 0.95 11.26 -5.47
CA SER A 147 -0.50 11.12 -5.63
C SER A 147 -0.91 9.66 -5.86
N HIS A 148 -0.02 8.71 -5.58
CA HIS A 148 -0.29 7.29 -5.77
C HIS A 148 -1.35 6.79 -4.78
N GLU A 149 -2.36 6.05 -5.27
CA GLU A 149 -3.44 5.52 -4.44
C GLU A 149 -2.95 4.45 -3.44
N HIS A 150 -1.85 3.77 -3.78
CA HIS A 150 -1.26 2.68 -3.00
C HIS A 150 0.23 2.91 -2.71
N PRO A 151 0.60 3.88 -1.86
CA PRO A 151 2.00 4.20 -1.59
C PRO A 151 2.79 2.98 -1.08
N ASP A 152 2.16 2.14 -0.25
CA ASP A 152 2.73 0.90 0.27
C ASP A 152 3.17 -0.08 -0.85
N ARG A 153 2.44 -0.12 -1.98
CA ARG A 153 2.76 -0.96 -3.14
C ARG A 153 4.01 -0.44 -3.85
N LEU A 154 4.09 0.87 -4.04
CA LEU A 154 5.20 1.50 -4.72
C LEU A 154 6.49 1.36 -3.88
N ASP A 155 6.41 1.57 -2.57
CA ASP A 155 7.53 1.38 -1.64
C ASP A 155 8.07 -0.06 -1.63
N ALA A 156 7.21 -1.06 -1.84
CA ALA A 156 7.62 -2.46 -1.97
C ALA A 156 8.40 -2.75 -3.26
N ILE A 157 8.16 -1.99 -4.33
CA ILE A 157 8.89 -2.08 -5.61
C ILE A 157 10.20 -1.31 -5.51
N LYS A 158 10.12 -0.09 -4.98
CA LYS A 158 11.22 0.88 -4.89
C LYS A 158 10.94 1.86 -3.75
N SER A 159 11.87 1.96 -2.81
CA SER A 159 11.66 2.81 -1.65
C SER A 159 11.60 4.29 -2.03
N GLU A 160 10.79 5.06 -1.30
CA GLU A 160 10.74 6.52 -1.40
C GLU A 160 12.14 7.17 -1.42
N LYS A 161 13.05 6.66 -0.57
CA LYS A 161 14.43 7.17 -0.47
C LYS A 161 15.19 7.00 -1.78
N GLU A 162 15.06 5.83 -2.42
CA GLU A 162 15.67 5.55 -3.71
C GLU A 162 15.09 6.46 -4.79
N ILE A 163 13.76 6.60 -4.86
CA ILE A 163 13.07 7.48 -5.81
C ILE A 163 13.56 8.92 -5.69
N ARG A 164 13.63 9.45 -4.46
CA ARG A 164 14.16 10.80 -4.20
C ARG A 164 15.62 10.94 -4.65
N SER A 165 16.45 9.94 -4.36
CA SER A 165 17.87 9.99 -4.71
C SER A 165 18.09 10.02 -6.23
N GLU A 166 17.28 9.27 -6.98
CA GLU A 166 17.36 9.23 -8.44
C GLU A 166 16.83 10.50 -9.10
N LEU A 167 15.73 11.06 -8.57
CA LEU A 167 15.20 12.36 -9.02
C LEU A 167 16.23 13.47 -8.85
N LEU A 168 16.93 13.51 -7.70
CA LEU A 168 18.00 14.47 -7.47
C LEU A 168 19.19 14.25 -8.41
N ALA A 169 19.59 12.98 -8.61
CA ALA A 169 20.70 12.65 -9.49
C ALA A 169 20.45 13.07 -10.95
N VAL A 170 19.25 12.85 -11.50
CA VAL A 170 18.92 13.30 -12.86
C VAL A 170 18.80 14.83 -12.93
N MET A 171 18.25 15.48 -11.91
CA MET A 171 18.23 16.95 -11.83
C MET A 171 19.64 17.56 -11.82
N ASP A 172 20.58 16.94 -11.11
CA ASP A 172 21.97 17.39 -11.07
C ASP A 172 22.67 17.25 -12.44
N VAL A 173 22.33 16.23 -13.22
CA VAL A 173 22.78 16.11 -14.62
C VAL A 173 22.26 17.28 -15.45
N LEU A 174 20.95 17.54 -15.40
CA LEU A 174 20.33 18.65 -16.13
C LEU A 174 20.92 20.02 -15.73
N LYS A 175 21.17 20.22 -14.43
CA LYS A 175 21.79 21.44 -13.90
C LYS A 175 23.21 21.64 -14.41
N ARG A 176 24.03 20.57 -14.45
CA ARG A 176 25.40 20.60 -14.99
C ARG A 176 25.41 20.93 -16.48
N MET A 177 24.47 20.36 -17.24
CA MET A 177 24.30 20.66 -18.67
C MET A 177 23.94 22.14 -18.88
N ALA A 178 22.94 22.64 -18.16
CA ALA A 178 22.48 24.02 -18.26
C ALA A 178 23.54 25.05 -17.81
N SER A 179 24.31 24.73 -16.77
CA SER A 179 25.40 25.59 -16.28
C SER A 179 26.53 25.75 -17.30
N ARG A 180 26.65 24.81 -18.24
CA ARG A 180 27.58 24.87 -19.36
C ARG A 180 27.00 25.58 -20.59
N LEU A 181 25.76 26.09 -20.52
CA LEU A 181 25.01 26.59 -21.68
C LEU A 181 25.02 25.58 -22.84
N PHE A 182 25.02 24.29 -22.51
CA PHE A 182 25.11 23.18 -23.49
C PHE A 182 26.34 23.23 -24.40
N THR A 183 27.39 23.96 -24.02
CA THR A 183 28.67 24.01 -24.77
C THR A 183 29.27 22.61 -24.92
N GLY A 184 29.63 22.26 -26.15
CA GLY A 184 30.16 20.94 -26.51
C GLY A 184 29.10 19.83 -26.52
N GLY A 185 27.80 20.17 -26.51
CA GLY A 185 26.71 19.21 -26.58
C GLY A 185 26.54 18.37 -25.32
N ILE A 186 25.64 17.38 -25.39
CA ILE A 186 25.37 16.48 -24.27
C ILE A 186 26.44 15.40 -24.23
N ARG A 187 27.07 15.20 -23.07
CA ARG A 187 28.12 14.20 -22.88
C ARG A 187 27.54 12.80 -22.75
N ASP A 188 28.36 11.78 -23.00
CA ASP A 188 27.90 10.39 -22.99
C ASP A 188 27.56 9.90 -21.58
N ASP A 189 28.23 10.41 -20.54
CA ASP A 189 27.89 10.12 -19.14
C ASP A 189 26.54 10.75 -18.75
N GLU A 190 26.28 11.97 -19.22
CA GLU A 190 25.00 12.67 -19.03
C GLU A 190 23.86 11.90 -19.72
N LEU A 191 24.06 11.47 -20.97
CA LEU A 191 23.10 10.64 -21.70
C LEU A 191 22.83 9.30 -21.01
N LYS A 192 23.89 8.60 -20.57
CA LYS A 192 23.76 7.32 -19.86
C LYS A 192 23.00 7.49 -18.54
N ALA A 193 23.24 8.57 -17.81
CA ALA A 193 22.53 8.84 -16.56
C ALA A 193 21.02 9.07 -16.80
N MET A 194 20.66 9.87 -17.81
CA MET A 194 19.25 10.10 -18.17
C MET A 194 18.57 8.82 -18.66
N GLU A 195 19.24 8.03 -19.52
CA GLU A 195 18.72 6.75 -20.01
C GLU A 195 18.53 5.71 -18.90
N ALA A 196 19.49 5.62 -17.97
CA ALA A 196 19.38 4.73 -16.82
C ALA A 196 18.20 5.10 -15.93
N TRP A 197 17.98 6.40 -15.71
CA TRP A 197 16.83 6.90 -14.95
C TRP A 197 15.50 6.58 -15.64
N ILE A 198 15.36 6.90 -16.93
CA ILE A 198 14.16 6.57 -17.73
C ILE A 198 13.87 5.07 -17.70
N SER A 199 14.90 4.24 -17.93
CA SER A 199 14.79 2.79 -17.91
C SER A 199 14.37 2.26 -16.54
N GLY A 200 14.90 2.86 -15.46
CA GLY A 200 14.52 2.53 -14.09
C GLY A 200 13.05 2.81 -13.80
N LEU A 201 12.50 3.91 -14.31
CA LEU A 201 11.08 4.23 -14.17
C LEU A 201 10.19 3.29 -15.00
N TYR A 202 10.59 2.92 -16.22
CA TYR A 202 9.87 1.90 -16.98
C TYR A 202 9.85 0.55 -16.28
N GLN A 203 10.97 0.13 -15.68
CA GLN A 203 11.03 -1.10 -14.91
C GLN A 203 10.13 -1.05 -13.67
N MET A 204 10.05 0.10 -12.99
CA MET A 204 9.15 0.30 -11.86
C MET A 204 7.68 0.18 -12.28
N LEU A 205 7.27 0.90 -13.34
CA LEU A 205 5.91 0.83 -13.89
C LEU A 205 5.54 -0.59 -14.33
N LYS A 206 6.48 -1.27 -15.01
CA LYS A 206 6.27 -2.65 -15.44
C LYS A 206 6.08 -3.62 -14.27
N LYS A 207 6.90 -3.51 -13.22
CA LYS A 207 6.73 -4.33 -12.01
C LYS A 207 5.38 -4.11 -11.35
N GLU A 208 4.89 -2.87 -11.35
CA GLU A 208 3.57 -2.55 -10.81
C GLU A 208 2.44 -3.14 -11.67
N GLU A 209 2.53 -3.02 -13.01
CA GLU A 209 1.61 -3.66 -13.95
C GLU A 209 1.60 -5.18 -13.79
N ASP A 210 2.77 -5.81 -13.62
CA ASP A 210 2.90 -7.25 -13.39
C ASP A 210 2.23 -7.68 -12.07
N LEU A 211 2.37 -6.88 -11.00
CA LEU A 211 1.69 -7.11 -9.72
C LEU A 211 0.17 -6.97 -9.84
N GLU A 212 -0.32 -5.92 -10.52
CA GLU A 212 -1.75 -5.72 -10.77
C GLU A 212 -2.34 -6.84 -11.64
N ALA A 213 -1.60 -7.28 -12.66
CA ALA A 213 -2.00 -8.38 -13.51
C ALA A 213 -2.06 -9.70 -12.73
N ALA A 214 -1.11 -9.95 -11.83
CA ALA A 214 -1.09 -11.12 -10.96
C ALA A 214 -2.28 -11.10 -9.99
N GLU A 215 -2.55 -9.97 -9.31
CA GLU A 215 -3.73 -9.81 -8.44
C GLU A 215 -5.04 -10.00 -9.22
N LYS A 216 -5.13 -9.48 -10.45
CA LYS A 216 -6.32 -9.63 -11.29
C LYS A 216 -6.49 -11.08 -11.75
N ALA A 217 -5.42 -11.76 -12.15
CA ALA A 217 -5.43 -13.16 -12.52
C ALA A 217 -5.86 -14.03 -11.34
N GLU A 218 -5.31 -13.76 -10.16
CA GLU A 218 -5.70 -14.39 -8.92
C GLU A 218 -7.20 -14.19 -8.62
N ARG A 219 -7.69 -12.95 -8.62
CA ARG A 219 -9.12 -12.65 -8.42
C ARG A 219 -10.01 -13.33 -9.45
N SER A 220 -9.56 -13.41 -10.71
CA SER A 220 -10.30 -14.11 -11.76
C SER A 220 -10.36 -15.63 -11.59
N SER A 221 -9.41 -16.20 -10.85
CA SER A 221 -9.42 -17.63 -10.50
C SER A 221 -10.41 -17.97 -9.38
N TRP A 222 -10.93 -16.97 -8.66
CA TRP A 222 -11.83 -17.18 -7.53
C TRP A 222 -13.24 -17.49 -7.99
N THR A 223 -13.57 -18.79 -7.99
CA THR A 223 -14.90 -19.30 -8.35
C THR A 223 -15.98 -18.99 -7.33
N TRP A 224 -15.61 -18.67 -6.08
CA TRP A 224 -16.54 -18.44 -4.97
C TRP A 224 -17.12 -17.01 -4.92
N VAL A 225 -16.63 -16.09 -5.75
CA VAL A 225 -17.01 -14.66 -5.75
C VAL A 225 -18.42 -14.44 -6.31
N ARG A 226 -18.86 -15.30 -7.24
CA ARG A 226 -20.15 -15.18 -7.91
C ARG A 226 -21.12 -16.20 -7.34
N ASP A 227 -22.08 -15.74 -6.55
CA ASP A 227 -23.10 -16.62 -5.97
C ASP A 227 -23.95 -17.33 -7.05
N GLU A 228 -24.12 -16.70 -8.23
CA GLU A 228 -24.87 -17.25 -9.37
C GLU A 228 -24.25 -18.54 -9.96
N ASP A 229 -22.94 -18.73 -9.80
CA ASP A 229 -22.23 -19.88 -10.34
C ASP A 229 -22.42 -21.15 -9.47
N TRP A 230 -23.06 -21.04 -8.30
CA TRP A 230 -23.22 -22.11 -7.32
C TRP A 230 -24.70 -22.49 -7.13
N PRO A 231 -25.10 -23.75 -7.42
CA PRO A 231 -26.45 -24.22 -7.15
C PRO A 231 -26.84 -24.17 -5.67
N ALA A 232 -28.14 -24.06 -5.38
CA ALA A 232 -28.64 -24.13 -4.00
C ALA A 232 -28.23 -25.46 -3.32
N GLY A 233 -27.80 -25.40 -2.06
CA GLY A 233 -27.32 -26.57 -1.32
C GLY A 233 -25.82 -26.90 -1.51
N THR A 234 -25.08 -26.07 -2.25
CA THR A 234 -23.62 -26.21 -2.44
C THR A 234 -22.80 -25.25 -1.59
N GLU A 235 -23.40 -24.67 -0.53
CA GLU A 235 -22.77 -23.61 0.26
C GLU A 235 -21.43 -24.05 0.85
N ILE A 236 -21.36 -25.28 1.38
CA ILE A 236 -20.12 -25.83 1.95
C ILE A 236 -19.01 -25.97 0.90
N GLN A 237 -19.34 -26.37 -0.32
CA GLN A 237 -18.36 -26.51 -1.40
C GLN A 237 -17.83 -25.15 -1.83
N ARG A 238 -18.71 -24.14 -1.88
CA ARG A 238 -18.31 -22.74 -2.14
C ARG A 238 -17.42 -22.19 -1.03
N GLU A 239 -17.81 -22.37 0.23
CA GLU A 239 -17.00 -21.91 1.37
C GLU A 239 -15.66 -22.66 1.45
N TYR A 240 -15.61 -23.94 1.07
CA TYR A 240 -14.37 -24.69 0.94
C TYR A 240 -13.47 -24.14 -0.19
N ALA A 241 -14.02 -23.81 -1.36
CA ALA A 241 -13.28 -23.13 -2.43
C ALA A 241 -12.73 -21.77 -1.98
N PHE A 242 -13.51 -21.02 -1.18
CA PHE A 242 -13.04 -19.81 -0.52
C PHE A 242 -11.83 -20.07 0.38
N LEU A 243 -11.89 -21.07 1.27
CA LEU A 243 -10.76 -21.44 2.14
C LEU A 243 -9.51 -21.81 1.36
N LEU A 244 -9.64 -22.58 0.27
CA LEU A 244 -8.51 -22.95 -0.58
C LEU A 244 -7.85 -21.74 -1.24
N SER A 245 -8.63 -20.76 -1.68
CA SER A 245 -8.10 -19.52 -2.26
C SER A 245 -7.34 -18.65 -1.25
N MET A 246 -7.67 -18.73 0.04
CA MET A 246 -6.93 -18.04 1.10
C MET A 246 -5.56 -18.67 1.36
N LEU A 247 -5.38 -19.93 0.95
CA LEU A 247 -4.11 -20.66 1.11
C LEU A 247 -3.25 -20.60 -0.17
N ASP A 248 -3.61 -19.77 -1.15
CA ASP A 248 -2.89 -19.60 -2.43
C ASP A 248 -2.63 -20.95 -3.15
N GLY A 249 -3.50 -21.93 -2.94
CA GLY A 249 -3.35 -23.30 -3.44
C GLY A 249 -2.29 -24.15 -2.69
N ASP A 250 -1.40 -23.54 -1.91
CA ASP A 250 -0.45 -24.25 -1.05
C ASP A 250 -1.06 -24.53 0.32
N THR A 251 -1.66 -25.71 0.44
CA THR A 251 -2.20 -26.17 1.73
C THR A 251 -1.13 -26.71 2.68
N THR A 252 0.13 -26.79 2.25
CA THR A 252 1.22 -27.48 2.95
C THR A 252 2.24 -26.57 3.62
N SER A 253 2.17 -25.27 3.34
CA SER A 253 3.03 -24.26 3.94
C SER A 253 2.22 -23.14 4.58
N ALA A 254 2.76 -22.53 5.63
CA ALA A 254 2.15 -21.38 6.27
C ALA A 254 3.19 -20.43 6.87
N PRO A 255 2.91 -19.12 6.95
CA PRO A 255 3.74 -18.19 7.70
C PRO A 255 3.67 -18.49 9.21
N ALA A 256 4.83 -18.52 9.84
CA ALA A 256 5.00 -18.56 11.29
C ALA A 256 4.98 -17.14 11.88
N PRO A 257 4.81 -16.97 13.20
CA PRO A 257 4.75 -15.64 13.84
C PRO A 257 6.00 -14.79 13.64
N ASP A 258 7.15 -15.42 13.41
CA ASP A 258 8.45 -14.79 13.18
C ASP A 258 8.71 -14.46 11.70
N GLY A 259 7.73 -14.70 10.82
CA GLY A 259 7.84 -14.50 9.38
C GLY A 259 8.50 -15.66 8.63
N SER A 260 8.95 -16.72 9.33
CA SER A 260 9.46 -17.93 8.67
C SER A 260 8.33 -18.77 8.08
N THR A 261 8.65 -19.75 7.23
CA THR A 261 7.65 -20.68 6.68
C THR A 261 7.68 -21.99 7.46
N MET A 262 6.52 -22.45 7.91
CA MET A 262 6.34 -23.76 8.56
C MET A 262 5.55 -24.70 7.66
N LYS A 263 5.88 -26.00 7.73
CA LYS A 263 5.12 -27.05 7.05
C LYS A 263 3.90 -27.44 7.88
N VAL A 264 2.76 -27.58 7.22
CA VAL A 264 1.49 -27.98 7.82
C VAL A 264 0.89 -29.12 6.99
N GLU A 265 0.12 -30.01 7.62
CA GLU A 265 -0.59 -31.06 6.88
C GLU A 265 -1.58 -30.46 5.88
N PRO A 266 -1.72 -31.03 4.66
CA PRO A 266 -2.67 -30.56 3.67
C PRO A 266 -4.08 -30.43 4.24
N LEU A 267 -4.83 -29.40 3.81
CA LEU A 267 -6.21 -29.21 4.24
C LEU A 267 -7.08 -30.33 3.65
N PRO A 268 -7.70 -31.21 4.47
CA PRO A 268 -8.55 -32.28 3.96
C PRO A 268 -9.81 -31.72 3.28
N GLU A 269 -10.46 -32.55 2.48
CA GLU A 269 -11.76 -32.21 1.88
C GLU A 269 -12.81 -31.98 2.97
N TRP A 270 -13.61 -30.91 2.81
CA TRP A 270 -14.70 -30.62 3.74
C TRP A 270 -15.90 -31.53 3.48
N THR A 271 -15.93 -32.63 4.23
CA THR A 271 -17.11 -33.50 4.39
C THR A 271 -17.92 -33.03 5.60
N PRO A 272 -19.14 -32.49 5.40
CA PRO A 272 -19.91 -31.93 6.49
C PRO A 272 -20.45 -33.01 7.44
N ILE A 273 -20.70 -32.64 8.70
CA ILE A 273 -21.39 -33.54 9.63
C ILE A 273 -22.85 -33.69 9.17
N ASP A 274 -23.33 -34.92 9.05
CA ASP A 274 -24.71 -35.21 8.66
C ASP A 274 -25.65 -34.83 9.81
N ARG A 275 -26.37 -33.73 9.64
CA ARG A 275 -27.31 -33.22 10.64
C ARG A 275 -28.58 -34.06 10.76
N SER A 276 -28.83 -34.98 9.84
CA SER A 276 -30.00 -35.87 9.85
C SER A 276 -29.76 -37.18 10.62
N ALA A 277 -28.51 -37.54 10.86
CA ALA A 277 -28.12 -38.73 11.60
C ALA A 277 -27.70 -38.39 13.05
N SER A 278 -27.82 -39.36 13.96
CA SER A 278 -27.28 -39.22 15.32
C SER A 278 -25.77 -39.04 15.28
N LEU A 279 -25.22 -38.16 16.12
CA LEU A 279 -23.77 -37.91 16.21
C LEU A 279 -23.00 -39.15 16.69
N ASP A 280 -23.60 -39.96 17.56
CA ASP A 280 -22.98 -41.19 18.06
C ASP A 280 -22.80 -42.25 16.96
N ALA A 281 -23.56 -42.14 15.86
CA ALA A 281 -23.46 -43.03 14.71
C ALA A 281 -22.46 -42.53 13.65
N GLN A 282 -21.86 -41.35 13.85
CA GLN A 282 -20.96 -40.70 12.91
C GLN A 282 -19.53 -40.65 13.45
N SER A 283 -18.54 -40.72 12.55
CA SER A 283 -17.13 -40.56 12.92
C SER A 283 -16.79 -39.08 13.07
N VAL A 284 -17.02 -38.53 14.26
CA VAL A 284 -16.67 -37.15 14.63
C VAL A 284 -15.40 -37.16 15.52
N PRO A 285 -14.39 -36.30 15.28
CA PRO A 285 -14.32 -35.27 14.23
C PRO A 285 -14.11 -35.82 12.82
N THR A 286 -14.66 -35.12 11.83
CA THR A 286 -14.31 -35.33 10.42
C THR A 286 -12.83 -34.97 10.19
N PRO A 287 -12.16 -35.53 9.16
CA PRO A 287 -10.76 -35.20 8.88
C PRO A 287 -10.51 -33.69 8.73
N PHE A 288 -11.44 -32.99 8.07
CA PHE A 288 -11.42 -31.54 7.93
C PHE A 288 -11.42 -30.84 9.30
N LEU A 289 -12.41 -31.12 10.16
CA LEU A 289 -12.52 -30.46 11.47
C LEU A 289 -11.35 -30.83 12.39
N LYS A 290 -10.83 -32.06 12.29
CA LYS A 290 -9.64 -32.49 13.01
C LYS A 290 -8.41 -31.65 12.63
N SER A 291 -8.26 -31.28 11.35
CA SER A 291 -7.18 -30.40 10.90
C SER A 291 -7.25 -28.98 11.49
N LEU A 292 -8.45 -28.55 11.92
CA LEU A 292 -8.69 -27.24 12.54
C LEU A 292 -8.58 -27.27 14.07
N GLN A 293 -8.50 -28.45 14.68
CA GLN A 293 -8.59 -28.67 16.13
C GLN A 293 -7.57 -27.86 16.95
N ASN A 294 -6.36 -27.67 16.42
CA ASN A 294 -5.31 -26.93 17.12
C ASN A 294 -5.37 -25.40 16.92
N GLY A 295 -6.34 -24.92 16.13
CA GLY A 295 -6.57 -23.51 15.83
C GLY A 295 -5.55 -22.85 14.89
N LEU A 296 -4.42 -23.51 14.58
CA LEU A 296 -3.34 -22.93 13.79
C LEU A 296 -3.81 -22.63 12.36
N ARG A 297 -4.53 -23.57 11.74
CA ARG A 297 -5.10 -23.39 10.40
C ARG A 297 -6.10 -22.24 10.33
N LEU A 298 -6.92 -22.08 11.37
CA LEU A 298 -7.90 -21.00 11.45
C LEU A 298 -7.25 -19.62 11.58
N VAL A 299 -6.17 -19.51 12.35
CA VAL A 299 -5.37 -18.30 12.43
C VAL A 299 -4.75 -17.94 11.08
N GLN A 300 -4.24 -18.93 10.34
CA GLN A 300 -3.66 -18.72 9.00
C GLN A 300 -4.70 -18.23 8.00
N LEU A 301 -5.84 -18.92 7.94
CA LEU A 301 -6.96 -18.55 7.08
C LEU A 301 -7.44 -17.13 7.37
N HIS A 302 -7.52 -16.76 8.65
CA HIS A 302 -7.86 -15.40 9.05
C HIS A 302 -6.83 -14.37 8.58
N ASN A 303 -5.54 -14.64 8.82
CA ASN A 303 -4.47 -13.73 8.41
C ASN A 303 -4.37 -13.61 6.88
N ALA A 304 -4.70 -14.66 6.14
CA ALA A 304 -4.81 -14.61 4.69
C ALA A 304 -6.00 -13.78 4.23
N ALA A 305 -7.18 -13.98 4.82
CA ALA A 305 -8.36 -13.18 4.51
C ALA A 305 -8.14 -11.68 4.79
N VAL A 306 -7.47 -11.35 5.90
CA VAL A 306 -7.08 -9.96 6.22
C VAL A 306 -6.17 -9.36 5.15
N ARG A 307 -5.18 -10.12 4.65
CA ARG A 307 -4.27 -9.64 3.60
C ARG A 307 -4.99 -9.38 2.27
N LYS A 308 -6.06 -10.12 1.98
CA LYS A 308 -6.82 -10.00 0.73
C LYS A 308 -7.96 -8.98 0.81
N SER A 309 -8.26 -8.44 2.00
CA SER A 309 -9.27 -7.41 2.19
C SER A 309 -8.73 -6.00 2.00
N LYS A 310 -9.56 -5.11 1.46
CA LYS A 310 -9.27 -3.66 1.36
C LYS A 310 -9.30 -2.99 2.74
N ARG A 311 -10.06 -3.52 3.71
CA ARG A 311 -10.12 -2.98 5.07
C ARG A 311 -8.78 -3.22 5.79
N ARG A 312 -8.23 -2.16 6.37
CA ARG A 312 -6.98 -2.21 7.14
C ARG A 312 -7.19 -2.87 8.51
N PHE A 313 -7.25 -4.20 8.53
CA PHE A 313 -7.21 -4.99 9.77
C PHE A 313 -5.76 -5.36 10.12
N GLY A 314 -5.43 -5.44 11.40
CA GLY A 314 -4.16 -6.05 11.82
C GLY A 314 -4.26 -7.58 11.77
N ALA A 315 -3.25 -8.30 11.31
CA ALA A 315 -3.22 -9.77 11.43
C ALA A 315 -3.24 -10.23 12.91
N ILE A 316 -3.57 -11.50 13.15
CA ILE A 316 -3.31 -12.16 14.44
C ILE A 316 -1.80 -12.37 14.54
N GLY A 317 -1.13 -11.49 15.31
CA GLY A 317 0.31 -11.55 15.57
C GLY A 317 0.71 -12.66 16.55
N PRO A 318 0.20 -12.66 17.80
CA PRO A 318 0.52 -13.70 18.77
C PRO A 318 -0.31 -14.95 18.50
N PHE A 319 0.34 -16.05 18.12
CA PHE A 319 -0.24 -17.39 18.09
C PHE A 319 0.81 -18.45 18.37
N HIS A 320 0.38 -19.64 18.78
CA HIS A 320 1.25 -20.73 19.18
C HIS A 320 1.47 -21.72 18.04
N THR A 321 2.73 -21.98 17.71
CA THR A 321 3.15 -23.01 16.75
C THR A 321 3.40 -24.37 17.41
N ASP A 322 3.81 -24.39 18.68
CA ASP A 322 3.93 -25.61 19.46
C ASP A 322 2.55 -26.06 19.99
N THR A 323 1.93 -26.95 19.23
CA THR A 323 0.59 -27.52 19.46
C THR A 323 0.62 -28.79 20.32
N GLN A 324 1.75 -29.16 20.94
CA GLN A 324 1.81 -30.31 21.84
C GLN A 324 1.10 -30.04 23.17
N LYS A 325 0.86 -28.77 23.50
CA LYS A 325 0.23 -28.34 24.74
C LYS A 325 -1.24 -27.97 24.49
N PRO A 326 -2.23 -28.69 25.05
CA PRO A 326 -3.65 -28.46 24.79
C PRO A 326 -4.13 -27.01 25.04
N TYR A 327 -3.63 -26.34 26.07
CA TYR A 327 -4.02 -24.95 26.34
C TYR A 327 -3.58 -23.98 25.24
N ARG A 328 -2.44 -24.23 24.58
CA ARG A 328 -1.95 -23.41 23.46
C ARG A 328 -2.83 -23.58 22.21
N CYS A 329 -3.28 -24.82 21.96
CA CYS A 329 -4.26 -25.10 20.92
C CYS A 329 -5.58 -24.35 21.19
N ALA A 330 -6.04 -24.37 22.44
CA ALA A 330 -7.26 -23.66 22.82
C ALA A 330 -7.09 -22.13 22.72
N ASP A 331 -5.92 -21.60 23.04
CA ASP A 331 -5.62 -20.17 22.87
C ASP A 331 -5.59 -19.76 21.40
N ASN A 332 -5.04 -20.57 20.50
CA ASN A 332 -5.14 -20.31 19.05
C ASN A 332 -6.60 -20.22 18.57
N LEU A 333 -7.46 -21.13 19.02
CA LEU A 333 -8.90 -21.07 18.72
C LEU A 333 -9.53 -19.79 19.27
N ARG A 334 -9.20 -19.38 20.50
CA ARG A 334 -9.67 -18.13 21.10
C ARG A 334 -9.18 -16.90 20.34
N TYR A 335 -7.93 -16.90 19.86
CA TYR A 335 -7.38 -15.82 19.05
C TYR A 335 -8.16 -15.67 17.74
N TRP A 336 -8.46 -16.79 17.07
CA TRP A 336 -9.31 -16.78 15.87
C TRP A 336 -10.73 -16.26 16.17
N LEU A 337 -11.39 -16.77 17.22
CA LEU A 337 -12.73 -16.32 17.62
C LEU A 337 -12.75 -14.81 17.91
N LYS A 338 -11.78 -14.32 18.69
CA LYS A 338 -11.69 -12.90 19.02
C LYS A 338 -11.38 -12.05 17.80
N ALA A 339 -10.58 -12.58 16.88
CA ALA A 339 -10.28 -11.88 15.65
C ALA A 339 -11.47 -11.79 14.69
N ALA A 340 -12.28 -12.84 14.61
CA ALA A 340 -13.55 -12.84 13.89
C ALA A 340 -14.51 -11.76 14.43
N GLU A 341 -14.61 -11.63 15.75
CA GLU A 341 -15.43 -10.62 16.40
C GLU A 341 -14.90 -9.20 16.12
N LEU A 342 -13.62 -8.94 16.36
CA LEU A 342 -13.07 -7.58 16.30
C LEU A 342 -12.93 -7.01 14.89
N ARG A 343 -12.76 -7.87 13.87
CA ARG A 343 -12.44 -7.43 12.50
C ARG A 343 -13.60 -7.63 11.55
N TRP A 344 -14.34 -8.73 11.71
CA TRP A 344 -15.43 -9.09 10.80
C TRP A 344 -16.81 -8.95 11.46
N GLU A 345 -16.84 -8.52 12.73
CA GLU A 345 -18.07 -8.33 13.52
C GLU A 345 -18.90 -9.63 13.65
N VAL A 346 -18.21 -10.78 13.61
CA VAL A 346 -18.85 -12.10 13.73
C VAL A 346 -18.67 -12.64 15.13
N LEU A 347 -19.78 -12.72 15.87
CA LEU A 347 -19.84 -13.45 17.13
C LEU A 347 -19.97 -14.95 16.85
N LEU A 348 -18.88 -15.67 17.12
CA LEU A 348 -18.77 -17.13 17.03
C LEU A 348 -18.79 -17.72 18.45
N ARG A 349 -19.45 -18.87 18.62
CA ARG A 349 -19.52 -19.57 19.91
C ARG A 349 -18.94 -20.96 19.73
N VAL A 350 -17.78 -21.20 20.32
CA VAL A 350 -17.08 -22.49 20.28
C VAL A 350 -16.45 -22.76 21.64
N ASP A 351 -16.65 -23.96 22.19
CA ASP A 351 -15.89 -24.43 23.35
C ASP A 351 -14.48 -24.86 22.91
N ALA A 352 -13.54 -23.91 22.95
CA ALA A 352 -12.15 -24.13 22.51
C ALA A 352 -11.47 -25.29 23.27
N LEU A 353 -11.71 -25.44 24.58
CA LEU A 353 -11.13 -26.55 25.33
C LEU A 353 -11.85 -27.86 25.01
N GLY A 354 -13.17 -27.83 24.85
CA GLY A 354 -13.95 -28.98 24.43
C GLY A 354 -13.51 -29.55 23.08
N VAL A 355 -13.25 -28.70 22.09
CA VAL A 355 -12.70 -29.07 20.78
C VAL A 355 -11.32 -29.72 20.92
N VAL A 356 -10.40 -29.11 21.66
CA VAL A 356 -9.03 -29.62 21.81
C VAL A 356 -9.01 -30.96 22.54
N TYR A 357 -9.84 -31.15 23.57
CA TYR A 357 -9.92 -32.40 24.31
C TYR A 357 -10.85 -33.43 23.68
N ASN A 358 -11.53 -33.10 22.57
CA ASN A 358 -12.56 -33.94 21.97
C ASN A 358 -13.61 -34.38 23.02
N SER A 359 -14.14 -33.43 23.79
CA SER A 359 -14.90 -33.72 25.01
C SER A 359 -16.28 -34.31 24.75
N LYS A 360 -17.01 -33.79 23.74
CA LYS A 360 -18.37 -34.20 23.37
C LYS A 360 -18.57 -34.05 21.87
N PRO A 361 -19.43 -34.85 21.22
CA PRO A 361 -19.72 -34.70 19.80
C PRO A 361 -20.26 -33.31 19.42
N ASP A 362 -21.08 -32.69 20.27
CA ASP A 362 -21.70 -31.38 20.02
C ASP A 362 -20.69 -30.24 19.79
N VAL A 363 -19.50 -30.31 20.41
CA VAL A 363 -18.48 -29.25 20.25
C VAL A 363 -17.94 -29.16 18.82
N TRP A 364 -18.06 -30.25 18.05
CA TRP A 364 -17.66 -30.30 16.65
C TRP A 364 -18.73 -29.75 15.72
N LEU A 365 -20.01 -29.91 16.07
CA LEU A 365 -21.09 -29.22 15.38
C LEU A 365 -20.95 -27.71 15.55
N ASP A 366 -20.73 -27.26 16.79
CA ASP A 366 -20.52 -25.85 17.11
C ASP A 366 -19.30 -25.28 16.36
N LEU A 367 -18.21 -26.05 16.28
CA LEU A 367 -17.03 -25.66 15.51
C LEU A 367 -17.33 -25.55 14.01
N GLU A 368 -18.00 -26.55 13.42
CA GLU A 368 -18.34 -26.53 12.00
C GLU A 368 -19.26 -25.35 11.66
N ASP A 369 -20.28 -25.10 12.48
CA ASP A 369 -21.21 -23.98 12.32
C ASP A 369 -20.48 -22.64 12.45
N ALA A 370 -19.52 -22.54 13.37
CA ALA A 370 -18.70 -21.35 13.51
C ALA A 370 -17.78 -21.12 12.30
N VAL A 371 -17.16 -22.18 11.76
CA VAL A 371 -16.32 -22.09 10.56
C VAL A 371 -17.15 -21.66 9.36
N LEU A 372 -18.32 -22.27 9.14
CA LEU A 372 -19.21 -21.93 8.04
C LEU A 372 -19.71 -20.48 8.14
N LYS A 373 -20.14 -20.06 9.34
CA LYS A 373 -20.60 -18.68 9.60
C LYS A 373 -19.48 -17.66 9.35
N TRP A 374 -18.25 -17.98 9.79
CA TRP A 374 -17.09 -17.14 9.54
C TRP A 374 -16.78 -17.03 8.05
N CYS A 375 -16.67 -18.16 7.34
CA CYS A 375 -16.40 -18.18 5.90
C CYS A 375 -17.40 -17.31 5.14
N ARG A 376 -18.70 -17.53 5.39
CA ARG A 376 -19.76 -16.78 4.73
C ARG A 376 -19.61 -15.26 4.90
N LYS A 377 -19.44 -14.78 6.14
CA LYS A 377 -19.36 -13.33 6.38
C LYS A 377 -18.10 -12.73 5.77
N VAL A 378 -16.96 -13.39 5.91
CA VAL A 378 -15.69 -12.91 5.35
C VAL A 378 -15.73 -12.89 3.83
N ARG A 379 -16.26 -13.95 3.23
CA ARG A 379 -16.47 -14.06 1.78
C ARG A 379 -17.39 -12.96 1.25
N GLU A 380 -18.53 -12.72 1.91
CA GLU A 380 -19.46 -11.65 1.54
C GLU A 380 -18.79 -10.27 1.59
N GLU A 381 -18.01 -9.99 2.64
CA GLU A 381 -17.26 -8.74 2.76
C GLU A 381 -16.23 -8.59 1.64
N ILE A 382 -15.35 -9.58 1.44
CA ILE A 382 -14.32 -9.54 0.40
C ILE A 382 -14.96 -9.45 -1.01
N THR A 383 -16.08 -10.15 -1.23
CA THR A 383 -16.83 -10.07 -2.49
C THR A 383 -17.34 -8.66 -2.74
N SER A 384 -17.91 -8.01 -1.72
CA SER A 384 -18.39 -6.63 -1.84
C SER A 384 -17.27 -5.64 -2.14
N GLU A 385 -16.07 -5.87 -1.58
CA GLU A 385 -14.88 -5.07 -1.84
C GLU A 385 -14.33 -5.25 -3.27
N ILE A 386 -14.51 -6.42 -3.89
CA ILE A 386 -14.06 -6.66 -5.26
C ILE A 386 -15.04 -6.04 -6.27
N GLN A 387 -16.33 -6.09 -5.97
CA GLN A 387 -17.39 -5.61 -6.86
C GLN A 387 -17.61 -4.09 -6.76
N GLY A 388 -17.31 -3.48 -5.60
CA GLY A 388 -17.32 -2.04 -5.37
C GLY A 388 -15.97 -1.38 -5.66
#